data_AF-A0A1D7QFF0-F1
#
_entry.id   AF-A0A1D7QFF0-F1
#
_cell.length_a   1.000
_cell.length_b   1.000
_cell.length_c   1.000
_cell.angle_alpha   90.00
_cell.angle_beta   90.00
_cell.angle_gamma   90.00
#
_symmetry.space_group_name_H-M   'P 1'
#
loop_
_entity.id
_entity.type
_entity.pdbx_description
1 polymer ?
#
loop_
_entity_poly.entity_id
_entity_poly.type
_entity_poly.pdbx_seq_one_letter_code
_entity_poly.pdbx_strand_id
1 'polypeptide(L)'
;METNASYRGFMAENIAKTYLYETQMLTIYEGEDGDFDFICMLRSDRSVVFGVNIKAAQYTASEIFRKYKSIREKSVNMQIPILMLYINPVDRTGLFEFIWKRLGDNLSELNSINLKTAILHLPVLKGS
;
A
#
# COMPACT_ATOMS: atom_id res chain seq x y z
N MET A 1 16.82 -22.57 -7.57
CA MET A 1 15.80 -21.85 -8.38
C MET A 1 14.97 -21.00 -7.43
N GLU A 2 15.41 -19.77 -7.15
CA GLU A 2 14.76 -18.82 -6.21
C GLU A 2 14.83 -17.36 -6.72
N THR A 3 15.15 -17.14 -7.99
CA THR A 3 15.56 -15.81 -8.48
C THR A 3 14.41 -14.97 -9.03
N ASN A 4 13.44 -15.55 -9.75
CA ASN A 4 12.42 -14.75 -10.44
C ASN A 4 11.31 -14.17 -9.54
N ALA A 5 10.84 -14.93 -8.54
CA ALA A 5 9.81 -14.44 -7.62
C ALA A 5 10.37 -13.36 -6.67
N SER A 6 11.59 -13.57 -6.19
CA SER A 6 12.35 -12.59 -5.41
C SER A 6 12.61 -11.31 -6.21
N TYR A 7 13.04 -11.43 -7.48
CA TYR A 7 13.27 -10.27 -8.35
C TYR A 7 12.00 -9.46 -8.64
N ARG A 8 10.86 -10.11 -8.92
CA ARG A 8 9.58 -9.40 -9.12
C ARG A 8 9.10 -8.68 -7.87
N GLY A 9 9.28 -9.29 -6.70
CA GLY A 9 8.99 -8.66 -5.40
C GLY A 9 9.84 -7.42 -5.19
N PHE A 10 11.16 -7.56 -5.38
CA PHE A 10 12.12 -6.46 -5.26
C PHE A 10 11.81 -5.29 -6.22
N MET A 11 11.47 -5.58 -7.48
CA MET A 11 11.09 -4.54 -8.44
C MET A 11 9.80 -3.83 -8.04
N ALA A 12 8.79 -4.59 -7.59
CA ALA A 12 7.53 -4.03 -7.11
C ALA A 12 7.76 -3.09 -5.91
N GLU A 13 8.62 -3.49 -4.98
CA GLU A 13 9.00 -2.67 -3.82
C GLU A 13 9.66 -1.35 -4.24
N ASN A 14 10.63 -1.38 -5.14
CA ASN A 14 11.31 -0.17 -5.63
C ASN A 14 10.35 0.80 -6.34
N ILE A 15 9.42 0.27 -7.13
CA ILE A 15 8.39 1.07 -7.80
C ILE A 15 7.48 1.72 -6.75
N ALA A 16 7.00 0.96 -5.76
CA ALA A 16 6.19 1.49 -4.67
C ALA A 16 6.92 2.57 -3.86
N LYS A 17 8.18 2.33 -3.49
CA LYS A 17 9.05 3.32 -2.83
C LYS A 17 9.11 4.61 -3.64
N THR A 18 9.30 4.51 -4.96
CA THR A 18 9.34 5.69 -5.85
C THR A 18 8.07 6.53 -5.71
N TYR A 19 6.89 5.94 -5.87
CA TYR A 19 5.62 6.67 -5.73
C TYR A 19 5.41 7.25 -4.34
N LEU A 20 5.77 6.50 -3.28
CA LEU A 20 5.66 6.97 -1.90
C LEU A 20 6.59 8.18 -1.64
N TYR A 21 7.84 8.14 -2.12
CA TYR A 21 8.79 9.24 -1.97
C TYR A 21 8.39 10.48 -2.78
N GLU A 22 7.86 10.30 -3.98
CA GLU A 22 7.33 11.39 -4.81
C GLU A 22 6.15 12.13 -4.17
N THR A 23 5.48 11.52 -3.19
CA THR A 23 4.49 12.25 -2.40
C THR A 23 5.13 13.42 -1.65
N GLN A 24 6.40 13.30 -1.22
CA GLN A 24 7.12 14.22 -0.34
C GLN A 24 6.43 14.48 1.01
N MET A 25 5.35 13.76 1.30
CA MET A 25 4.50 13.96 2.46
C MET A 25 4.84 13.01 3.60
N LEU A 26 5.62 11.96 3.34
CA LEU A 26 5.76 10.83 4.24
C LEU A 26 7.18 10.74 4.82
N THR A 27 7.24 10.32 6.08
CA THR A 27 8.41 9.64 6.66
C THR A 27 8.14 8.14 6.54
N ILE A 28 9.06 7.41 5.92
CA ILE A 28 8.92 5.98 5.61
C ILE A 28 9.91 5.21 6.47
N TYR A 29 9.40 4.22 7.20
CA TYR A 29 10.17 3.26 7.99
C TYR A 29 10.02 1.89 7.34
N GLU A 30 11.10 1.13 7.24
CA GLU A 30 11.04 -0.27 6.79
C GLU A 30 10.41 -1.11 7.91
N GLY A 31 9.53 -2.05 7.55
CA GLY A 31 8.90 -2.92 8.55
C GLY A 31 9.91 -3.93 9.10
N GLU A 32 10.16 -3.92 10.41
CA GLU A 32 11.12 -4.84 11.04
C GLU A 32 10.53 -6.24 11.36
N ASP A 33 9.19 -6.35 11.51
CA ASP A 33 8.53 -7.54 12.09
C ASP A 33 7.50 -8.24 11.16
N GLY A 34 7.50 -7.97 9.86
CA GLY A 34 6.80 -8.79 8.85
C GLY A 34 5.28 -8.60 8.69
N ASP A 35 4.64 -7.75 9.50
CA ASP A 35 3.23 -7.38 9.30
C ASP A 35 3.02 -6.45 8.10
N PHE A 36 4.02 -5.61 7.81
CA PHE A 36 4.02 -4.63 6.72
C PHE A 36 5.38 -4.59 6.01
N ASP A 37 5.36 -4.28 4.71
CA ASP A 37 6.57 -3.97 3.96
C ASP A 37 7.15 -2.60 4.40
N PHE A 38 6.27 -1.62 4.68
CA PHE A 38 6.66 -0.31 5.24
C PHE A 38 5.65 0.20 6.27
N ILE A 39 6.10 1.09 7.15
CA ILE A 39 5.24 1.96 7.95
C ILE A 39 5.47 3.39 7.49
N CYS A 40 4.38 4.08 7.16
CA CYS A 40 4.40 5.46 6.73
C CYS A 40 3.76 6.36 7.78
N MET A 41 4.37 7.52 8.00
CA MET A 41 3.86 8.57 8.87
C MET A 41 3.80 9.88 8.10
N LEU A 42 2.71 10.64 8.23
CA LEU A 42 2.60 11.94 7.59
C LEU A 42 3.52 12.97 8.27
N ARG A 43 4.33 13.68 7.49
CA ARG A 43 5.30 14.67 8.00
C ARG A 43 4.62 15.85 8.69
N SER A 44 3.48 16.28 8.16
CA SER A 44 2.71 17.41 8.70
C SER A 44 1.86 17.06 9.92
N ASP A 45 1.52 15.78 10.10
CA ASP A 45 0.74 15.28 11.23
C ASP A 45 1.18 13.86 11.59
N ARG A 46 2.00 13.76 12.65
CA ARG A 46 2.57 12.48 13.10
C ARG A 46 1.55 11.52 13.70
N SER A 47 0.31 11.96 13.93
CA SER A 47 -0.78 11.07 14.38
C SER A 47 -1.37 10.24 13.24
N VAL A 48 -1.08 10.60 11.99
CA VAL A 48 -1.49 9.85 10.80
C VAL A 48 -0.39 8.84 10.45
N VAL A 49 -0.58 7.60 10.90
CA VAL A 49 0.30 6.45 10.67
C VAL A 49 -0.47 5.36 9.95
N PHE A 50 0.14 4.72 8.95
CA PHE A 50 -0.44 3.60 8.21
C PHE A 50 0.62 2.59 7.79
N GLY A 51 0.23 1.32 7.73
CA GLY A 51 1.06 0.24 7.19
C GLY A 51 0.96 0.20 5.67
N VAL A 52 1.99 -0.30 5.00
CA VAL A 52 2.02 -0.49 3.55
C VAL A 52 2.32 -1.94 3.23
N ASN A 53 1.49 -2.53 2.39
CA ASN A 53 1.66 -3.89 1.89
C ASN A 53 1.71 -3.88 0.37
N ILE A 54 2.75 -4.51 -0.17
CA ILE A 54 3.07 -4.54 -1.59
C ILE A 54 2.87 -5.95 -2.11
N LYS A 55 2.22 -6.04 -3.26
CA LYS A 55 2.02 -7.29 -3.97
C LYS A 55 2.37 -7.08 -5.43
N ALA A 56 3.35 -7.84 -5.92
CA ALA A 56 3.62 -7.93 -7.35
C ALA A 56 2.41 -8.62 -8.04
N ALA A 57 1.70 -7.88 -8.87
CA ALA A 57 0.44 -8.26 -9.50
C ALA A 57 0.41 -7.78 -10.96
N GLN A 58 0.16 -8.70 -11.90
CA GLN A 58 -0.07 -8.41 -13.32
C GLN A 58 -1.53 -8.68 -13.69
N TYR A 59 -2.41 -8.37 -12.76
CA TYR A 59 -3.81 -8.80 -12.77
C TYR A 59 -4.74 -7.60 -12.97
N THR A 60 -5.90 -7.86 -13.56
CA THR A 60 -7.02 -6.90 -13.59
C THR A 60 -7.55 -6.63 -12.18
N ALA A 61 -8.30 -5.55 -11.98
CA ALA A 61 -8.88 -5.21 -10.68
C ALA A 61 -9.74 -6.35 -10.09
N SER A 62 -10.57 -6.99 -10.91
CA SER A 62 -11.40 -8.14 -10.48
C SER A 62 -10.56 -9.33 -10.01
N GLU A 63 -9.45 -9.60 -10.68
CA GLU A 63 -8.52 -10.66 -10.29
C GLU A 63 -7.75 -10.31 -9.02
N ILE A 64 -7.38 -9.04 -8.84
CA ILE A 64 -6.77 -8.53 -7.59
C ILE A 64 -7.74 -8.77 -6.42
N PHE A 65 -9.00 -8.36 -6.56
CA PHE A 65 -9.99 -8.56 -5.51
C PHE A 65 -10.17 -10.03 -5.15
N ARG A 66 -10.23 -10.93 -6.14
CA ARG A 66 -10.33 -12.37 -5.91
C ARG A 66 -9.08 -12.93 -5.24
N LYS A 67 -7.90 -12.64 -5.79
CA LYS A 67 -6.62 -13.24 -5.36
C LYS A 67 -6.23 -12.78 -3.96
N TYR A 68 -6.43 -11.50 -3.65
CA TYR A 68 -5.99 -10.90 -2.40
C TYR A 68 -7.10 -10.74 -1.36
N LYS A 69 -8.31 -11.28 -1.60
CA LYS A 69 -9.46 -11.21 -0.68
C LYS A 69 -9.08 -11.49 0.77
N SER A 70 -8.42 -12.62 1.04
CA SER A 70 -8.07 -13.01 2.41
C SER A 70 -7.09 -12.03 3.07
N ILE A 71 -6.12 -11.49 2.32
CA ILE A 71 -5.18 -10.50 2.86
C ILE A 71 -5.92 -9.19 3.16
N ARG A 72 -6.77 -8.74 2.24
CA ARG A 72 -7.61 -7.55 2.42
C ARG A 72 -8.50 -7.69 3.65
N GLU A 73 -9.16 -8.83 3.83
CA GLU A 73 -10.00 -9.12 5.00
C GLU A 73 -9.20 -9.11 6.31
N LYS A 74 -7.96 -9.63 6.30
CA LYS A 74 -7.06 -9.52 7.46
C LYS A 74 -6.71 -8.07 7.76
N SER A 75 -6.42 -7.26 6.74
CA SER A 75 -6.07 -5.84 6.88
C SER A 75 -7.20 -5.00 7.52
N VAL A 76 -8.46 -5.41 7.37
CA VAL A 76 -9.60 -4.73 8.03
C VAL A 76 -9.49 -4.79 9.56
N ASN A 77 -8.91 -5.86 10.11
CA ASN A 77 -8.80 -6.08 11.55
C ASN A 77 -7.55 -5.46 12.17
N MET A 78 -6.75 -4.73 11.38
CA MET A 78 -5.54 -4.07 11.87
C MET A 78 -5.86 -2.82 12.68
N GLN A 79 -4.99 -2.50 13.64
CA GLN A 79 -5.13 -1.31 14.50
C GLN A 79 -4.85 0.01 13.77
N ILE A 80 -4.15 -0.04 12.63
CA ILE A 80 -3.83 1.12 11.79
C ILE A 80 -4.34 0.93 10.35
N PRO A 81 -4.61 2.01 9.59
CA PRO A 81 -4.98 1.91 8.18
C PRO A 81 -3.88 1.22 7.38
N ILE A 82 -4.27 0.43 6.38
CA ILE A 82 -3.33 -0.29 5.51
C ILE A 82 -3.44 0.23 4.08
N LEU A 83 -2.34 0.71 3.52
CA LEU A 83 -2.18 0.96 2.11
C LEU A 83 -1.78 -0.34 1.40
N MET A 84 -2.68 -0.91 0.60
CA MET A 84 -2.36 -2.04 -0.27
C MET A 84 -1.93 -1.52 -1.64
N LEU A 85 -0.72 -1.87 -2.08
CA LEU A 85 -0.16 -1.55 -3.40
C LEU A 85 -0.05 -2.81 -4.25
N TYR A 86 -0.72 -2.83 -5.39
CA TYR A 86 -0.69 -3.90 -6.37
C TYR A 86 0.13 -3.44 -7.58
N ILE A 87 1.38 -3.87 -7.65
CA ILE A 87 2.36 -3.34 -8.62
C ILE A 87 2.55 -4.32 -9.76
N ASN A 88 2.43 -3.84 -11.00
CA ASN A 88 2.89 -4.57 -12.17
C ASN A 88 4.36 -4.22 -12.44
N PRO A 89 5.32 -5.10 -12.08
CA PRO A 89 6.74 -4.79 -12.20
C PRO A 89 7.23 -4.73 -13.65
N VAL A 90 6.48 -5.26 -14.62
CA VAL A 90 6.85 -5.23 -16.04
C VAL A 90 6.52 -3.87 -16.65
N ASP A 91 5.29 -3.39 -16.42
CA ASP A 91 4.83 -2.12 -17.00
C ASP A 91 5.13 -0.91 -16.12
N ARG A 92 5.65 -1.15 -14.90
CA ARG A 92 5.91 -0.12 -13.86
C ARG A 92 4.68 0.70 -13.47
N THR A 93 3.51 0.09 -13.62
CA THR A 93 2.21 0.64 -13.22
C THR A 93 1.67 -0.10 -11.99
N GLY A 94 0.54 0.36 -11.45
CA GLY A 94 -0.10 -0.34 -10.36
C GLY A 94 -1.48 0.21 -10.02
N LEU A 95 -2.12 -0.48 -9.07
CA LEU A 95 -3.36 -0.07 -8.45
C LEU A 95 -3.16 -0.03 -6.93
N PHE A 96 -3.99 0.72 -6.21
CA PHE A 96 -3.94 0.75 -4.76
C PHE A 96 -5.31 0.95 -4.12
N GLU A 97 -5.37 0.66 -2.83
CA GLU A 97 -6.47 1.01 -1.96
C GLU A 97 -5.98 1.24 -0.53
N PHE A 98 -6.73 2.03 0.23
CA PHE A 98 -6.61 2.08 1.68
C PHE A 98 -7.69 1.23 2.31
N ILE A 99 -7.29 0.33 3.20
CA ILE A 99 -8.18 -0.55 3.95
C ILE A 99 -8.20 -0.07 5.40
N TRP A 100 -9.40 0.27 5.88
CA TRP A 100 -9.63 0.69 7.25
C TRP A 100 -11.07 0.38 7.67
N LYS A 101 -11.25 -0.47 8.68
CA LYS A 101 -12.55 -0.90 9.25
C LYS A 101 -13.53 -1.59 8.29
N ARG A 102 -13.38 -1.43 6.98
CA ARG A 102 -14.16 -2.08 5.90
C ARG A 102 -13.35 -2.18 4.62
N LEU A 103 -13.76 -3.08 3.73
CA LEU A 103 -13.22 -3.19 2.37
C LEU A 103 -13.89 -2.17 1.44
N GLY A 104 -13.11 -1.65 0.50
CA GLY A 104 -13.64 -0.90 -0.64
C GLY A 104 -13.99 -1.82 -1.81
N ASP A 105 -14.83 -1.32 -2.71
CA ASP A 105 -15.23 -2.02 -3.93
C ASP A 105 -14.46 -1.55 -5.17
N ASN A 106 -13.60 -0.54 -5.02
CA ASN A 106 -12.84 0.06 -6.11
C ASN A 106 -11.36 0.16 -5.76
N LEU A 107 -10.51 -0.02 -6.77
CA LEU A 107 -9.07 0.26 -6.71
C LEU A 107 -8.79 1.57 -7.44
N SER A 108 -7.87 2.36 -6.90
CA SER A 108 -7.39 3.59 -7.54
C SER A 108 -6.12 3.31 -8.34
N GLU A 109 -5.92 4.02 -9.45
CA GLU A 109 -4.67 3.95 -10.19
C GLU A 109 -3.50 4.51 -9.38
N LEU A 110 -2.39 3.78 -9.36
CA LEU A 110 -1.17 4.22 -8.69
C LEU A 110 -0.48 5.31 -9.50
N ASN A 111 -0.66 6.54 -9.05
CA ASN A 111 0.16 7.69 -9.41
C ASN A 111 0.26 8.63 -8.20
N SER A 112 1.21 9.56 -8.26
CA SER A 112 1.57 10.42 -7.13
C SER A 112 0.43 11.38 -6.76
N ILE A 113 -0.44 11.77 -7.69
CA ILE A 113 -1.59 12.65 -7.44
C ILE A 113 -2.68 11.91 -6.66
N ASN A 114 -3.08 10.73 -7.15
CA ASN A 114 -4.09 9.89 -6.52
C ASN A 114 -3.64 9.47 -5.11
N LEU A 115 -2.36 9.09 -4.96
CA LEU A 115 -1.80 8.67 -3.69
C LEU A 115 -1.78 9.82 -2.67
N LYS A 116 -1.32 11.01 -3.06
CA LYS A 116 -1.40 12.23 -2.22
C LYS A 116 -2.82 12.51 -1.76
N THR A 117 -3.76 12.48 -2.71
CA THR A 117 -5.18 12.72 -2.43
C THR A 117 -5.71 11.72 -1.42
N ALA A 118 -5.45 10.42 -1.60
CA ALA A 118 -5.91 9.39 -0.69
C ALA A 118 -5.30 9.52 0.72
N ILE A 119 -4.01 9.84 0.83
CA ILE A 119 -3.32 10.05 2.12
C ILE A 119 -3.96 11.21 2.90
N LEU A 120 -4.29 12.32 2.22
CA LEU A 120 -4.91 13.48 2.87
C LEU A 120 -6.30 13.21 3.45
N HIS A 121 -7.00 12.19 2.93
CA HIS A 121 -8.32 11.81 3.39
C HIS A 121 -8.29 10.70 4.46
N LEU A 122 -7.11 10.28 4.91
CA LEU A 122 -7.02 9.29 5.97
C LEU A 122 -7.59 9.83 7.28
N PRO A 123 -8.36 9.02 8.02
CA PRO A 123 -8.88 9.43 9.31
C PRO A 123 -7.74 9.61 10.31
N VAL A 124 -7.77 10.72 11.04
CA VAL A 124 -6.84 10.96 12.14
C VAL A 124 -7.16 9.97 13.26
N LEU A 125 -6.15 9.22 13.73
CA LEU A 125 -6.26 8.38 14.91
C LEU A 125 -6.24 9.27 16.16
N LYS A 126 -7.34 9.98 16.42
CA LYS A 126 -7.53 10.65 17.70
C LYS A 126 -7.88 9.58 18.72
N GLY A 127 -6.99 9.36 19.70
CA GLY A 127 -7.25 8.45 20.81
C GLY A 127 -8.57 8.80 21.49
N SER A 128 -9.47 7.82 21.54
CA SER A 128 -10.65 7.84 22.40
C SER A 128 -10.23 7.71 23.87
#